data_AF-M8AZS9-F1
#
_entry.id   AF-M8AZS9-F1
#
_cell.length_a   1.000
_cell.length_b   1.000
_cell.length_c   1.000
_cell.angle_alpha   90.00
_cell.angle_beta   90.00
_cell.angle_gamma   90.00
#
_symmetry.space_group_name_H-M   'P 1'
#
loop_
_entity.id
_entity.type
_entity.pdbx_description
1 polymer ?
#
loop_
_entity_poly.entity_id
_entity_poly.type
_entity_poly.pdbx_seq_one_letter_code
_entity_poly.pdbx_strand_id
1 'polypeptide(L)' 'MAAAEAPQGGGARPPLLPPGTAVEVLRNGAWVGGGTVTIRNGRTYMVRLLDGMTVLMSRGRVRPAATE' A
#
# COMPACT_ATOMS: atom_id res chain seq x y z
N MET A 1 10.81 16.78 -37.44
CA MET A 1 10.60 17.68 -36.29
C MET A 1 9.81 16.93 -35.25
N ALA A 2 10.26 16.99 -34.00
CA ALA A 2 9.87 16.12 -32.90
C ALA A 2 8.39 16.28 -32.50
N ALA A 3 7.75 15.16 -32.16
CA ALA A 3 6.44 15.10 -31.55
C ALA A 3 6.51 15.65 -30.11
N ALA A 4 5.80 16.73 -29.83
CA ALA A 4 5.49 17.14 -28.47
C ALA A 4 4.21 16.41 -28.04
N GLU A 5 4.35 15.15 -27.65
CA GLU A 5 3.29 14.40 -26.99
C GLU A 5 3.14 14.90 -25.55
N ALA A 6 1.90 15.10 -25.12
CA ALA A 6 1.49 15.76 -23.89
C ALA A 6 2.22 15.27 -22.61
N PRO A 7 2.46 16.13 -21.60
CA PRO A 7 2.76 15.66 -20.26
C PRO A 7 1.51 14.97 -19.74
N GLN A 8 1.46 13.64 -19.90
CA GLN A 8 0.44 12.78 -19.35
C GLN A 8 0.34 13.09 -17.87
N GLY A 9 -0.78 13.71 -17.46
CA GLY A 9 -1.08 14.03 -16.08
C GLY A 9 -0.84 12.79 -15.24
N GLY A 10 0.24 12.83 -14.47
CA GLY A 10 0.64 11.76 -13.56
C GLY A 10 -0.41 11.68 -12.47
N GLY A 11 -1.49 10.94 -12.73
CA GLY A 11 -2.38 10.45 -11.69
C GLY A 11 -1.51 9.63 -10.75
N ALA A 12 -1.06 10.27 -9.68
CA ALA A 12 -0.13 9.71 -8.72
C ALA A 12 -0.79 8.46 -8.13
N ARG A 13 -0.50 7.31 -8.75
CA ARG A 13 -0.76 6.04 -8.14
C ARG A 13 -0.06 6.13 -6.78
N PRO A 14 -0.78 5.97 -5.66
CA PRO A 14 -0.14 6.05 -4.36
C PRO A 14 1.12 5.17 -4.38
N PRO A 15 2.26 5.71 -3.93
CA PRO A 15 3.54 5.04 -4.04
C PRO A 15 3.42 3.63 -3.45
N LEU A 16 4.05 2.66 -4.11
CA LEU A 16 4.05 1.30 -3.62
C LEU A 16 4.80 1.28 -2.29
N LEU A 17 4.15 0.74 -1.25
CA LEU A 17 4.75 0.64 0.07
C LEU A 17 5.90 -0.38 0.03
N PRO A 18 7.10 -0.03 0.50
CA PRO A 18 8.19 -0.98 0.56
C PRO A 18 7.90 -2.09 1.59
N PRO A 19 8.42 -3.31 1.39
CA PRO A 19 8.42 -4.32 2.46
C PRO A 19 9.17 -3.78 3.68
N GLY A 20 8.69 -4.13 4.88
CA GLY A 20 9.11 -3.55 6.15
C GLY A 20 8.30 -2.33 6.60
N THR A 21 7.43 -1.78 5.75
CA THR A 21 6.61 -0.62 6.11
C THR A 21 5.51 -1.01 7.09
N ALA A 22 5.38 -0.27 8.19
CA ALA A 22 4.24 -0.33 9.08
C ALA A 22 2.99 0.25 8.39
N VAL A 23 1.90 -0.51 8.41
CA VAL A 23 0.68 -0.21 7.70
C VAL A 23 -0.55 -0.45 8.56
N GLU A 24 -1.61 0.27 8.23
CA GLU A 24 -2.95 0.01 8.71
C GLU A 24 -3.75 -0.67 7.61
N VAL A 25 -4.54 -1.67 7.99
CA VAL A 25 -5.41 -2.42 7.09
C VAL A 25 -6.87 -2.06 7.32
N LEU A 26 -7.63 -1.90 6.25
CA LEU A 26 -9.06 -1.64 6.33
C LEU A 26 -9.80 -2.95 6.68
N ARG A 27 -10.31 -3.05 7.91
CA ARG A 27 -11.15 -4.17 8.39
C ARG A 27 -12.48 -3.64 8.90
N ASN A 28 -13.58 -4.21 8.41
CA ASN A 28 -14.94 -3.82 8.79
C ASN A 28 -15.22 -2.31 8.66
N GLY A 29 -14.61 -1.65 7.67
CA GLY A 29 -14.75 -0.20 7.48
C GLY A 29 -13.86 0.67 8.38
N ALA A 30 -13.12 0.08 9.32
CA ALA A 30 -12.17 0.77 10.17
C ALA A 30 -10.72 0.45 9.76
N TRP A 31 -9.83 1.43 9.87
CA TRP A 31 -8.40 1.21 9.71
C TRP A 31 -7.82 0.66 11.01
N VAL A 32 -7.27 -0.54 10.92
CA VAL A 32 -6.65 -1.23 12.06
C VAL A 32 -5.15 -1.26 11.82
N GLY A 33 -4.40 -0.59 12.69
CA GLY A 33 -2.94 -0.58 12.67
C GLY A 33 -2.31 -1.89 13.15
N GLY A 34 -0.98 -1.94 13.09
CA GLY A 34 -0.21 -3.11 13.51
C GLY A 34 -0.01 -4.15 12.40
N GLY A 35 -0.07 -3.74 11.13
CA GLY A 35 0.40 -4.54 10.01
C GLY A 35 1.80 -4.13 9.57
N THR A 36 2.57 -5.07 9.03
CA THR A 36 3.84 -4.80 8.35
C THR A 36 3.82 -5.42 6.98
N VAL A 37 4.14 -4.65 5.93
CA VAL A 37 4.24 -5.20 4.57
C VAL A 37 5.40 -6.19 4.53
N THR A 38 5.16 -7.45 4.21
CA THR A 38 6.22 -8.46 4.05
C THR A 38 6.55 -8.69 2.59
N ILE A 39 5.54 -8.67 1.73
CA ILE A 39 5.69 -8.82 0.27
C ILE A 39 4.86 -7.75 -0.41
N ARG A 40 5.45 -7.06 -1.39
CA ARG A 40 4.74 -6.17 -2.30
C ARG A 40 4.58 -6.83 -3.66
N ASN A 41 3.36 -6.84 -4.18
CA ASN A 41 3.04 -7.15 -5.55
C ASN A 41 2.35 -5.91 -6.14
N GLY A 42 2.55 -5.58 -7.42
CA GLY A 42 2.12 -4.29 -7.99
C GLY A 42 0.63 -3.94 -7.81
N ARG A 43 -0.22 -4.91 -7.44
CA ARG A 43 -1.66 -4.75 -7.16
C ARG A 43 -2.06 -5.08 -5.70
N THR A 44 -1.24 -5.80 -4.95
CA THR A 44 -1.56 -6.36 -3.62
C THR A 44 -0.35 -6.36 -2.69
N TYR A 45 -0.60 -6.30 -1.39
CA TYR A 45 0.42 -6.43 -0.36
C TYR A 45 0.13 -7.67 0.49
N MET A 46 1.16 -8.43 0.82
CA MET A 46 1.10 -9.29 1.99
C MET A 46 1.47 -8.45 3.21
N VAL A 47 0.57 -8.47 4.18
CA VAL A 47 0.73 -7.75 5.45
C VAL A 47 0.77 -8.78 6.55
N ARG A 48 1.86 -8.81 7.32
CA ARG A 48 1.96 -9.57 8.55
C ARG A 48 1.40 -8.72 9.69
N LEU A 49 0.36 -9.21 10.34
CA LEU A 49 -0.24 -8.59 11.52
C LEU A 49 0.56 -8.97 12.77
N LEU A 50 0.47 -8.16 13.82
CA LEU A 50 1.11 -8.43 15.12
C LEU A 50 0.72 -9.77 15.75
N ASP A 51 -0.48 -10.27 15.43
CA ASP A 51 -0.98 -11.59 15.84
C ASP A 51 -0.25 -12.77 15.15
N GLY A 52 0.65 -12.49 14.20
CA GLY A 52 1.37 -13.50 13.42
C GLY A 52 0.65 -13.94 12.15
N MET A 53 -0.62 -13.58 11.97
CA MET A 53 -1.36 -13.82 10.73
C MET A 53 -0.80 -12.99 9.57
N THR A 54 -0.64 -13.63 8.41
CA THR A 54 -0.32 -12.93 7.15
C THR A 54 -1.57 -12.85 6.28
N VAL A 55 -1.95 -11.63 5.90
CA VAL A 55 -3.14 -11.38 5.09
C VAL A 55 -2.74 -10.76 3.75
N LEU A 56 -3.38 -11.21 2.67
CA LEU A 56 -3.26 -10.59 1.36
C LEU A 56 -4.30 -9.45 1.26
N MET A 57 -3.83 -8.23 1.05
CA MET A 57 -4.65 -7.03 0.99
C MET A 57 -4.43 -6.29 -0.33
N SER A 58 -5.50 -5.77 -0.93
CA SER A 58 -5.40 -4.90 -2.10
C SER A 58 -4.81 -3.55 -1.73
N ARG A 59 -4.13 -2.89 -2.67
CA ARG A 59 -3.49 -1.58 -2.43
C ARG A 59 -4.43 -0.51 -1.86
N GLY A 60 -5.73 -0.54 -2.18
CA GLY A 60 -6.72 0.40 -1.64
C GLY A 60 -7.21 0.10 -0.22
N ARG A 61 -6.86 -1.07 0.34
CA ARG A 61 -7.21 -1.49 1.72
C ARG A 61 -6.01 -1.47 2.66
N VAL A 62 -4.89 -0.90 2.21
CA VAL A 62 -3.67 -0.75 2.99
C VAL A 62 -3.23 0.71 2.88
N ARG A 63 -2.96 1.34 4.01
CA ARG A 63 -2.36 2.68 4.06
C ARG A 63 -1.12 2.64 4.96
N PRO A 64 -0.11 3.50 4.69
CA PRO A 64 0.99 3.66 5.63
C PRO A 64 0.43 4.06 7.00
N ALA A 65 0.92 3.41 8.06
CA ALA A 65 0.63 3.87 9.41
C ALA A 65 1.29 5.23 9.59
N ALA A 66 0.57 6.18 10.18
CA ALA A 66 1.19 7.43 10.59
C ALA A 66 2.29 7.09 11.61
N THR A 67 3.54 7.35 11.26
CA THR A 67 4.59 7.46 12.27
C THR A 67 4.41 8.86 12.84
N GLU A 68 4.01 8.95 14.11
CA GLU A 68 4.15 10.20 14.87
C GLU A 68 5.64 10.47 15.14
#